data_AF-A0A1T5F6Z2-F1
#
_entry.id   AF-A0A1T5F6Z2-F1
#
_cell.length_a   1.000
_cell.length_b   1.000
_cell.length_c   1.000
_cell.angle_alpha   90.00
_cell.angle_beta   90.00
_cell.angle_gamma   90.00
#
_symmetry.space_group_name_H-M   'P 1'
#
loop_
_entity.id
_entity.type
_entity.pdbx_description
1 polymer ?
#
loop_
_entity_poly.entity_id
_entity_poly.type
_entity_poly.pdbx_seq_one_letter_code
_entity_poly.pdbx_strand_id
1 'polypeptide(L)'
;MSEIHRSTTDEDLSEEELIELVLAEQEKALAQEQEERLKGKKPKKQRPIVKWIVWSMAFVLILNTFALIFHIYSIPAIEFLKVSTRLSTQEDIKTYKKAVVEISTGSSKGTGFVISSDGLIVTNAHVVDDAQSLIVVFPEEGLMGAKIVESYPDVDLALLQVTGDDLPSLSLAKNPSYSKNEHVYFIGNPLAFTGIANEGTLLESTYLEDWQEPVMMMDAPVYRGNSGSPVINADGEVIGIVFATAKKDPYGRVGLFIPVEVLQRILSK
;
A
#
# COMPACT_ATOMS: atom_id res chain seq x y z
N MET A 1 0.24 -77.83 28.12
CA MET A 1 -0.44 -77.21 26.97
C MET A 1 -1.36 -76.13 27.54
N SER A 2 -1.06 -74.86 27.22
CA SER A 2 -1.80 -73.59 27.42
C SER A 2 -2.34 -73.26 28.83
N GLU A 3 -2.27 -72.04 29.36
CA GLU A 3 -1.86 -70.73 28.85
C GLU A 3 -1.71 -69.78 30.04
N ILE A 4 -0.77 -68.85 29.92
CA ILE A 4 -0.50 -67.75 30.86
C ILE A 4 -1.48 -66.63 30.53
N HIS A 5 -2.20 -66.08 31.51
CA HIS A 5 -2.89 -64.80 31.34
C HIS A 5 -2.39 -63.76 32.35
N ARG A 6 -1.83 -62.70 31.77
CA ARG A 6 -1.25 -61.50 32.38
C ARG A 6 -2.38 -60.48 32.57
N SER A 7 -2.46 -59.84 33.74
CA SER A 7 -3.36 -58.72 33.98
C SER A 7 -2.57 -57.61 34.67
N THR A 8 -1.99 -56.71 33.89
CA THR A 8 -1.50 -55.40 34.33
C THR A 8 -2.40 -54.38 33.64
N THR A 9 -3.39 -53.88 34.37
CA THR A 9 -4.24 -52.76 33.94
C THR A 9 -3.58 -51.50 34.46
N ASP A 10 -2.88 -50.77 33.59
CA ASP A 10 -2.64 -49.34 33.79
C ASP A 10 -4.00 -48.67 33.60
N GLU A 11 -4.62 -48.21 34.68
CA GLU A 11 -5.82 -47.39 34.64
C GLU A 11 -5.41 -45.99 34.16
N ASP A 12 -5.75 -45.67 32.92
CA ASP A 12 -5.71 -44.29 32.39
C ASP A 12 -6.70 -43.46 33.22
N LEU A 13 -6.15 -42.67 34.16
CA LEU A 13 -6.92 -41.74 34.99
C LEU A 13 -7.76 -40.83 34.09
N SER A 14 -9.04 -40.69 34.44
CA SER A 14 -9.93 -39.77 33.72
C SER A 14 -9.48 -38.31 33.89
N GLU A 15 -9.80 -37.43 32.95
CA GLU A 15 -9.45 -36.00 33.05
C GLU A 15 -9.96 -35.37 34.36
N GLU A 16 -11.14 -35.81 34.84
CA GLU A 16 -11.72 -35.35 36.10
C GLU A 16 -10.91 -35.81 37.31
N GLU A 17 -10.50 -37.08 37.38
CA GLU A 17 -9.64 -37.59 38.46
C GLU A 17 -8.25 -36.94 38.45
N LEU A 18 -7.71 -36.65 37.26
CA LEU A 18 -6.43 -35.98 37.12
C LEU A 18 -6.51 -34.52 37.61
N ILE A 19 -7.61 -33.83 37.29
CA ILE A 19 -7.90 -32.47 37.79
C ILE A 19 -8.08 -32.51 39.32
N GLU A 20 -8.81 -33.47 39.85
CA GLU A 20 -9.07 -33.62 41.29
C GLU A 20 -7.77 -33.92 42.05
N LEU A 21 -6.92 -34.79 41.53
CA LEU A 21 -5.58 -35.07 42.08
C LEU A 21 -4.70 -33.81 42.08
N VAL A 22 -4.72 -33.04 40.99
CA VAL A 22 -3.97 -31.77 40.89
C VAL A 22 -4.50 -30.74 41.90
N LEU A 23 -5.81 -30.61 42.06
CA LEU A 23 -6.43 -29.70 43.03
C LEU A 23 -6.12 -30.10 44.46
N ALA A 24 -6.25 -31.39 44.79
CA ALA A 24 -5.93 -31.92 46.11
C ALA A 24 -4.44 -31.69 46.48
N GLU A 25 -3.54 -31.85 45.51
CA GLU A 25 -2.12 -31.59 45.72
C GLU A 25 -1.82 -30.09 45.86
N GLN A 26 -2.52 -29.22 45.12
CA GLN A 26 -2.46 -27.77 45.29
C GLN A 26 -2.95 -27.34 46.67
N GLU A 27 -4.06 -27.87 47.16
CA GLU A 27 -4.59 -27.58 48.50
C GLU A 27 -3.61 -28.00 49.60
N LYS A 28 -3.02 -29.20 49.49
CA LYS A 28 -1.97 -29.66 50.40
C LYS A 28 -0.75 -28.75 50.38
N ALA A 29 -0.29 -28.34 49.21
CA ALA A 29 0.83 -27.42 49.07
C ALA A 29 0.52 -26.05 49.71
N LEU A 30 -0.71 -25.55 49.54
CA LEU A 30 -1.18 -24.30 50.14
C LEU A 30 -1.28 -24.39 51.66
N ALA A 31 -1.80 -25.50 52.19
CA ALA A 31 -1.88 -25.77 53.62
C ALA A 31 -0.48 -25.86 54.25
N GLN A 32 0.46 -26.56 53.59
CA GLN A 32 1.86 -26.62 54.00
C GLN A 32 2.52 -25.24 53.99
N GLU A 33 2.29 -24.42 52.96
CA GLU A 33 2.80 -23.05 52.90
C GLU A 33 2.21 -22.16 54.02
N GLN A 34 0.90 -22.27 54.31
CA GLN A 34 0.26 -21.54 55.39
C GLN A 34 0.84 -21.94 56.75
N GLU A 35 1.07 -23.23 56.97
CA GLU A 35 1.70 -23.74 58.18
C GLU A 35 3.17 -23.28 58.31
N GLU A 36 3.93 -23.27 57.23
CA GLU A 36 5.30 -22.73 57.21
C GLU A 36 5.33 -21.21 57.46
N ARG A 37 4.33 -20.45 56.97
CA ARG A 37 4.17 -19.03 57.24
C ARG A 37 3.79 -18.74 58.70
N LEU A 38 2.89 -19.53 59.28
CA LEU A 38 2.54 -19.47 60.71
C LEU A 38 3.75 -19.78 61.60
N LYS A 39 4.65 -20.67 61.16
CA LYS A 39 5.93 -20.97 61.81
C LYS A 39 7.02 -19.92 61.54
N GLY A 40 6.70 -18.79 60.93
CA GLY A 40 7.61 -17.66 60.72
C GLY A 40 8.73 -17.91 59.71
N LYS A 41 8.69 -18.99 58.92
CA LYS A 41 9.68 -19.24 57.86
C LYS A 41 9.41 -18.29 56.70
N LYS A 42 10.44 -17.54 56.30
CA LYS A 42 10.37 -16.69 55.10
C LYS A 42 10.21 -17.59 53.86
N PRO A 43 9.37 -17.19 52.89
CA PRO A 43 9.18 -17.99 51.67
C PRO A 43 10.52 -18.20 50.96
N LYS A 44 10.73 -19.42 50.43
CA LYS A 44 11.93 -19.76 49.65
C LYS A 44 12.08 -18.76 48.50
N LYS A 45 13.09 -17.88 48.56
CA LYS A 45 13.39 -16.94 47.48
C LYS A 45 13.73 -17.74 46.22
N GLN A 46 12.97 -17.52 45.15
CA GLN A 46 13.35 -18.00 43.82
C GLN A 46 14.80 -17.61 43.53
N ARG A 47 15.59 -18.57 43.03
CA ARG A 47 16.99 -18.33 42.72
C ARG A 47 17.08 -17.20 41.68
N PRO A 48 18.00 -16.22 41.82
CA PRO A 48 18.06 -15.06 40.95
C PRO A 48 18.15 -15.44 39.46
N ILE A 49 18.84 -16.54 39.15
CA ILE A 49 18.93 -17.12 37.80
C ILE A 49 17.56 -17.45 37.20
N VAL A 50 16.62 -18.01 37.98
CA VAL A 50 15.29 -18.38 37.47
C VAL A 50 14.49 -17.15 37.07
N LYS A 51 14.62 -16.04 37.81
CA LYS A 51 13.97 -14.77 37.44
C LYS A 51 14.52 -14.19 36.14
N TRP A 52 15.83 -14.26 35.94
CA TRP A 52 16.47 -13.84 34.69
C TRP A 52 16.03 -14.70 33.50
N ILE A 53 15.89 -16.02 33.69
CA ILE A 53 15.37 -16.92 32.65
C ILE A 53 13.93 -16.56 32.29
N VAL A 54 13.05 -16.35 33.29
CA VAL A 54 11.65 -15.96 33.05
C VAL A 54 11.55 -14.61 32.34
N TRP A 55 12.34 -13.61 32.75
CA TRP A 55 12.40 -12.31 32.08
C TRP A 55 12.95 -12.39 30.66
N SER A 56 13.98 -13.21 30.43
CA SER A 56 14.52 -13.46 29.09
C SER A 56 13.48 -14.14 28.20
N MET A 57 12.75 -15.13 28.72
CA MET A 57 11.72 -15.84 27.96
C MET A 57 10.55 -14.91 27.63
N ALA A 58 10.09 -14.10 28.59
CA ALA A 58 9.08 -13.07 28.35
C ALA A 58 9.55 -12.04 27.30
N PHE A 59 10.81 -11.61 27.36
CA PHE A 59 11.40 -10.70 26.39
C PHE A 59 11.46 -11.32 24.99
N VAL A 60 11.91 -12.56 24.86
CA VAL A 60 11.94 -13.28 23.57
C VAL A 60 10.52 -13.44 23.02
N LEU A 61 9.53 -13.76 23.85
CA LEU A 61 8.13 -13.85 23.42
C LEU A 61 7.60 -12.50 22.93
N ILE A 62 7.81 -11.42 23.66
CA ILE A 62 7.41 -10.06 23.25
C ILE A 62 8.09 -9.68 21.93
N LEU A 63 9.40 -9.93 21.82
CA LEU A 63 10.17 -9.59 20.63
C LEU A 63 9.71 -10.42 19.42
N ASN A 64 9.37 -11.70 19.63
CA ASN A 64 8.82 -12.56 18.60
C ASN A 64 7.41 -12.13 18.17
N THR A 65 6.53 -11.79 19.11
CA THR A 65 5.18 -11.27 18.80
C THR A 65 5.26 -9.93 18.08
N PHE A 66 6.16 -9.05 18.48
CA PHE A 66 6.40 -7.77 17.82
C PHE A 66 6.95 -7.96 16.40
N ALA A 67 7.90 -8.88 16.21
CA ALA A 67 8.41 -9.24 14.89
C ALA A 67 7.32 -9.82 13.97
N LEU A 68 6.38 -10.60 14.53
CA LEU A 68 5.25 -11.16 13.80
C LEU A 68 4.36 -10.07 13.18
N ILE A 69 4.17 -8.95 13.88
CA ILE A 69 3.39 -7.80 13.37
C ILE A 69 4.04 -7.22 12.10
N PHE A 70 5.36 -7.04 12.08
CA PHE A 70 6.06 -6.54 10.89
C PHE A 70 6.15 -7.57 9.77
N HIS A 71 6.14 -8.87 10.09
CA HIS A 71 6.16 -9.93 9.07
C HIS A 71 4.80 -10.11 8.39
N ILE A 72 3.70 -9.92 9.12
CA ILE A 72 2.34 -9.98 8.58
C ILE A 72 1.97 -8.69 7.85
N TYR A 73 2.48 -7.54 8.31
CA TYR A 73 2.23 -6.23 7.72
C TYR A 73 3.52 -5.66 7.10
N SER A 74 3.93 -6.18 5.95
CA SER A 74 4.76 -5.38 5.04
C SER A 74 3.92 -4.17 4.63
N ILE A 75 4.15 -3.00 5.24
CA ILE A 75 3.39 -1.80 4.89
C ILE A 75 3.78 -1.43 3.46
N PRO A 76 2.87 -1.49 2.47
CA PRO A 76 3.22 -1.19 1.07
C PRO A 76 3.90 0.17 0.90
N ALA A 77 3.55 1.13 1.76
CA ALA A 77 4.19 2.45 1.84
C ALA A 77 5.73 2.42 2.00
N ILE A 78 6.30 1.46 2.72
CA ILE A 78 7.77 1.39 2.91
C ILE A 78 8.47 1.05 1.59
N GLU A 79 7.88 0.13 0.82
CA GLU A 79 8.40 -0.25 -0.49
C GLU A 79 8.35 0.92 -1.47
N PHE A 80 7.22 1.65 -1.47
CA PHE A 80 7.07 2.88 -2.23
C PHE A 80 8.11 3.94 -1.90
N LEU A 81 8.35 4.18 -0.61
CA LEU A 81 9.33 5.16 -0.19
C LEU A 81 10.75 4.73 -0.61
N LYS A 82 11.09 3.44 -0.51
CA LYS A 82 12.39 2.94 -0.99
C LYS A 82 12.57 3.10 -2.49
N VAL A 83 11.59 2.70 -3.30
CA VAL A 83 11.64 2.86 -4.76
C VAL A 83 11.70 4.34 -5.14
N SER A 84 10.82 5.16 -4.55
CA SER A 84 10.77 6.60 -4.80
C SER A 84 12.06 7.31 -4.40
N THR A 85 12.68 6.97 -3.27
CA THR A 85 13.98 7.56 -2.87
C THR A 85 15.09 7.23 -3.86
N ARG A 86 15.14 6.00 -4.38
CA ARG A 86 16.07 5.60 -5.44
C ARG A 86 15.78 6.32 -6.75
N LEU A 87 14.53 6.32 -7.22
CA LEU A 87 14.17 6.98 -8.48
C LEU A 87 14.39 8.50 -8.40
N SER A 88 14.09 9.11 -7.25
CA SER A 88 14.27 10.54 -7.01
C SER A 88 15.75 10.96 -6.91
N THR A 89 16.74 10.06 -6.97
CA THR A 89 18.14 10.48 -7.17
C THR A 89 18.42 10.85 -8.62
N GLN A 90 17.61 10.37 -9.57
CA GLN A 90 17.73 10.70 -10.99
C GLN A 90 17.24 12.12 -11.25
N GLU A 91 17.99 12.89 -12.02
CA GLU A 91 17.70 14.30 -12.31
C GLU A 91 16.39 14.46 -13.09
N ASP A 92 16.16 13.58 -14.06
CA ASP A 92 14.95 13.56 -14.88
C ASP A 92 13.69 13.37 -14.03
N ILE A 93 13.70 12.38 -13.12
CA ILE A 93 12.57 12.10 -12.21
C ILE A 93 12.31 13.29 -11.28
N LYS A 94 13.35 13.97 -10.77
CA LYS A 94 13.16 15.18 -9.97
C LYS A 94 12.47 16.27 -10.77
N THR A 95 12.84 16.43 -12.04
CA THR A 95 12.24 17.39 -12.96
C THR A 95 10.77 17.05 -13.20
N TYR A 96 10.46 15.80 -13.52
CA TYR A 96 9.08 15.36 -13.76
C TYR A 96 8.19 15.54 -12.53
N LYS A 97 8.72 15.29 -11.33
CA LYS A 97 7.99 15.47 -10.07
C LYS A 97 7.47 16.89 -9.88
N LYS A 98 8.13 17.92 -10.41
CA LYS A 98 7.69 19.31 -10.29
C LYS A 98 6.36 19.58 -10.99
N ALA A 99 6.11 18.88 -12.09
CA ALA A 99 4.90 19.02 -12.90
C ALA A 99 3.73 18.14 -12.41
N VAL A 100 3.96 17.30 -11.39
CA VAL A 100 2.95 16.39 -10.83
C VAL A 100 2.38 16.97 -9.55
N VAL A 101 1.06 17.06 -9.48
CA VAL A 101 0.33 17.80 -8.45
C VAL A 101 -0.61 16.88 -7.68
N GLU A 102 -0.89 17.21 -6.42
CA GLU A 102 -2.00 16.60 -5.67
C GLU A 102 -3.28 17.36 -5.99
N ILE A 103 -4.36 16.62 -6.23
CA ILE A 103 -5.70 17.19 -6.42
C ILE A 103 -6.54 16.84 -5.21
N SER A 104 -7.18 17.84 -4.61
CA SER A 104 -8.08 17.66 -3.48
C SER A 104 -9.41 18.38 -3.70
N THR A 105 -10.50 17.63 -3.52
CA THR A 105 -11.89 18.12 -3.63
C THR A 105 -12.60 18.23 -2.28
N GLY A 106 -11.87 18.05 -1.18
CA GLY A 106 -12.42 17.91 0.18
C GLY A 106 -12.96 16.51 0.49
N SER A 107 -13.65 15.87 -0.47
CA SER A 107 -14.18 14.49 -0.36
C SER A 107 -13.27 13.44 -1.03
N SER A 108 -12.51 13.86 -2.04
CA SER A 108 -11.61 13.00 -2.81
C SER A 108 -10.20 13.58 -2.87
N LYS A 109 -9.25 12.69 -3.12
CA LYS A 109 -7.83 13.00 -3.35
C LYS A 109 -7.30 12.13 -4.47
N GLY A 110 -6.52 12.74 -5.34
CA GLY A 110 -5.87 12.08 -6.47
C GLY A 110 -4.61 12.80 -6.91
N THR A 111 -4.14 12.43 -8.08
CA THR A 111 -2.99 13.03 -8.76
C THR A 111 -3.46 13.74 -10.02
N GLY A 112 -2.76 14.81 -10.39
CA GLY A 112 -2.79 15.32 -11.76
C GLY A 112 -1.40 15.70 -12.20
N PHE A 113 -1.29 16.14 -13.45
CA PHE A 113 -0.04 16.68 -13.98
C PHE A 113 -0.30 17.80 -14.98
N VAL A 114 0.63 18.76 -15.00
CA VAL A 114 0.58 19.93 -15.87
C VAL A 114 1.07 19.53 -17.27
N ILE A 115 0.32 19.91 -18.30
CA ILE A 115 0.65 19.64 -19.71
C ILE A 115 0.94 20.92 -20.51
N SER A 116 0.73 22.09 -19.92
CA SER A 116 1.04 23.40 -20.51
C SER A 116 1.45 24.38 -19.43
N SER A 117 2.44 25.23 -19.72
CA SER A 117 3.04 26.16 -18.75
C SER A 117 2.11 27.27 -18.28
N ASP A 118 0.97 27.46 -18.95
CA ASP A 118 -0.13 28.34 -18.54
C ASP A 118 -1.07 27.70 -17.50
N GLY A 119 -0.82 26.46 -17.07
CA GLY A 119 -1.53 25.81 -15.97
C GLY A 119 -2.65 24.86 -16.38
N LEU A 120 -2.65 24.36 -17.61
CA LEU A 120 -3.53 23.26 -18.01
C LEU A 120 -3.06 21.95 -17.37
N ILE A 121 -3.97 21.28 -16.65
CA ILE A 121 -3.71 20.07 -15.87
C ILE A 121 -4.63 18.94 -16.33
N VAL A 122 -4.11 17.72 -16.35
CA VAL A 122 -4.87 16.49 -16.62
C VAL A 122 -5.02 15.69 -15.33
N THR A 123 -6.20 15.11 -15.12
CA THR A 123 -6.49 14.13 -14.07
C THR A 123 -7.60 13.18 -14.52
N ASN A 124 -8.08 12.32 -13.61
CA ASN A 124 -9.26 11.51 -13.86
C ASN A 124 -10.56 12.23 -13.51
N ALA A 125 -11.63 11.91 -14.25
CA ALA A 125 -12.95 12.49 -14.01
C ALA A 125 -13.48 12.13 -12.60
N HIS A 126 -13.32 10.88 -12.17
CA HIS A 126 -13.79 10.44 -10.85
C HIS A 126 -13.03 11.11 -9.67
N VAL A 127 -11.85 11.69 -9.92
CA VAL A 127 -11.11 12.43 -8.88
C VAL A 127 -11.79 13.76 -8.57
N VAL A 128 -12.38 14.38 -9.60
CA VAL A 128 -13.00 15.71 -9.53
C VAL A 128 -14.53 15.68 -9.52
N ASP A 129 -15.11 14.49 -9.49
CA ASP A 129 -16.55 14.29 -9.50
C ASP A 129 -17.20 14.92 -8.24
N ASP A 130 -18.35 15.56 -8.44
CA ASP A 130 -19.11 16.30 -7.42
C ASP A 130 -18.30 17.34 -6.60
N ALA A 131 -17.16 17.82 -7.12
CA ALA A 131 -16.29 18.75 -6.40
C ALA A 131 -16.94 20.14 -6.25
N GLN A 132 -17.29 20.53 -5.02
CA GLN A 132 -17.75 21.89 -4.70
C GLN A 132 -16.60 22.91 -4.69
N SER A 133 -15.40 22.45 -4.33
CA SER A 133 -14.17 23.22 -4.32
C SER A 133 -13.02 22.34 -4.80
N LEU A 134 -12.16 22.88 -5.66
CA LEU A 134 -11.05 22.14 -6.25
C LEU A 134 -9.73 22.87 -5.94
N ILE A 135 -8.86 22.18 -5.20
CA ILE A 135 -7.54 22.68 -4.82
C ILE A 135 -6.48 21.78 -5.45
N VAL A 136 -5.51 22.41 -6.08
CA VAL A 136 -4.30 21.77 -6.62
C VAL A 136 -3.13 22.14 -5.73
N VAL A 137 -2.36 21.15 -5.29
CA VAL A 137 -1.15 21.33 -4.49
C VAL A 137 0.06 21.07 -5.39
N PHE A 138 0.81 22.12 -5.68
CA PHE A 138 2.09 22.05 -6.36
C PHE A 138 3.20 21.71 -5.37
N PRO A 139 4.20 20.90 -5.76
CA PRO A 139 5.33 20.57 -4.89
C PRO A 139 6.15 21.80 -4.45
N GLU A 140 6.33 22.76 -5.36
CA GLU A 140 7.15 23.97 -5.12
C GLU A 140 6.28 25.23 -4.99
N GLU A 141 5.17 25.32 -5.73
CA GLU A 141 4.35 26.55 -5.80
C GLU A 141 3.21 26.62 -4.78
N GLY A 142 2.99 25.54 -4.03
CA GLY A 142 1.98 25.48 -2.98
C GLY A 142 0.56 25.32 -3.51
N LEU A 143 -0.41 25.90 -2.80
CA LEU A 143 -1.84 25.66 -3.00
C LEU A 143 -2.42 26.64 -4.03
N MET A 144 -3.08 26.11 -5.06
CA MET A 144 -3.76 26.88 -6.09
C MET A 144 -5.22 26.43 -6.22
N GLY A 145 -6.12 27.39 -6.42
CA GLY A 145 -7.49 27.10 -6.82
C GLY A 145 -7.52 26.70 -8.30
N ALA A 146 -8.29 25.67 -8.61
CA ALA A 146 -8.46 25.20 -9.99
C ALA A 146 -9.93 25.26 -10.42
N LYS A 147 -10.14 25.32 -11.74
CA LYS A 147 -11.46 25.18 -12.37
C LYS A 147 -11.44 23.97 -13.28
N ILE A 148 -12.56 23.25 -13.32
CA ILE A 148 -12.77 22.23 -14.34
C ILE A 148 -13.02 22.95 -15.66
N VAL A 149 -12.15 22.73 -16.65
CA VAL A 149 -12.33 23.22 -18.03
C VAL A 149 -13.33 22.32 -18.73
N GLU A 150 -13.07 21.02 -18.69
CA GLU A 150 -13.89 20.00 -19.31
C GLU A 150 -13.69 18.66 -18.60
N SER A 151 -14.70 17.79 -18.67
CA SER A 151 -14.68 16.44 -18.10
C SER A 151 -15.27 15.45 -19.10
N TYR A 152 -14.67 14.28 -19.19
CA TYR A 152 -15.03 13.19 -20.09
C TYR A 152 -15.21 11.90 -19.28
N PRO A 153 -16.38 11.72 -18.63
CA PRO A 153 -16.63 10.55 -17.77
C PRO A 153 -16.50 9.21 -18.48
N ASP A 154 -16.84 9.13 -19.77
CA ASP A 154 -16.79 7.90 -20.58
C ASP A 154 -15.37 7.31 -20.72
N VAL A 155 -14.35 8.15 -20.57
CA VAL A 155 -12.93 7.76 -20.60
C VAL A 155 -12.19 8.19 -19.33
N ASP A 156 -12.95 8.54 -18.29
CA ASP A 156 -12.44 8.94 -16.97
C ASP A 156 -11.29 9.97 -17.03
N LEU A 157 -11.42 11.01 -17.85
CA LEU A 157 -10.45 12.13 -17.94
C LEU A 157 -11.11 13.46 -17.60
N ALA A 158 -10.36 14.35 -16.96
CA ALA A 158 -10.76 15.74 -16.76
C ALA A 158 -9.59 16.69 -17.00
N LEU A 159 -9.91 17.84 -17.58
CA LEU A 159 -9.00 18.96 -17.80
C LEU A 159 -9.29 20.05 -16.78
N LEU A 160 -8.26 20.49 -16.09
CA LEU A 160 -8.34 21.53 -15.08
C LEU A 160 -7.46 22.71 -15.47
N GLN A 161 -7.86 23.91 -15.05
CA GLN A 161 -7.08 25.13 -15.24
C GLN A 161 -6.75 25.74 -13.89
N VAL A 162 -5.48 26.01 -13.66
CA VAL A 162 -5.01 26.92 -12.60
C VAL A 162 -4.53 28.24 -13.21
N THR A 163 -4.38 29.27 -12.38
CA THR A 163 -3.76 30.54 -12.78
C THR A 163 -2.30 30.52 -12.39
N GLY A 164 -1.41 30.56 -13.38
CA GLY A 164 0.04 30.66 -13.20
C GLY A 164 0.73 30.85 -14.54
N ASP A 165 1.96 31.35 -14.49
CA ASP A 165 2.84 31.51 -15.65
C ASP A 165 4.11 30.69 -15.41
N ASP A 166 4.67 30.11 -16.47
CA ASP A 166 5.92 29.32 -16.42
C ASP A 166 5.87 28.12 -15.46
N LEU A 167 4.69 27.48 -15.36
CA LEU A 167 4.54 26.29 -14.53
C LEU A 167 5.30 25.10 -15.15
N PRO A 168 5.94 24.25 -14.33
CA PRO A 168 6.62 23.05 -14.81
C PRO A 168 5.58 22.11 -15.46
N SER A 169 5.85 21.65 -16.67
CA SER A 169 4.94 20.81 -17.45
C SER A 169 5.62 19.54 -17.99
N LEU A 170 4.82 18.50 -18.23
CA LEU A 170 5.26 17.28 -18.91
C LEU A 170 4.85 17.30 -20.38
N SER A 171 5.73 16.77 -21.23
CA SER A 171 5.46 16.57 -22.66
C SER A 171 4.66 15.29 -22.89
N LEU A 172 3.66 15.34 -23.77
CA LEU A 172 2.92 14.17 -24.21
C LEU A 172 3.64 13.48 -25.38
N ALA A 173 3.77 12.16 -25.34
CA ALA A 173 4.41 11.39 -26.40
C ALA A 173 3.60 11.49 -27.70
N LYS A 174 4.19 12.01 -28.78
CA LYS A 174 3.46 12.24 -30.04
C LYS A 174 2.99 10.96 -30.72
N ASN A 175 3.82 9.91 -30.67
CA ASN A 175 3.52 8.59 -31.21
C ASN A 175 4.01 7.55 -30.19
N PRO A 176 3.23 7.28 -29.13
CA PRO A 176 3.67 6.36 -28.10
C PRO A 176 3.80 4.94 -28.66
N SER A 177 4.78 4.21 -28.14
CA SER A 177 4.92 2.77 -28.33
C SER A 177 4.60 2.08 -27.00
N TYR A 178 3.87 0.97 -27.08
CA TYR A 178 3.50 0.17 -25.91
C TYR A 178 4.05 -1.24 -26.02
N SER A 179 5.39 -1.35 -26.03
CA SER A 179 6.01 -2.67 -26.19
C SER A 179 5.87 -3.46 -24.89
N LYS A 180 5.44 -4.72 -25.00
CA LYS A 180 5.38 -5.62 -23.85
C LYS A 180 6.77 -5.73 -23.20
N ASN A 181 6.80 -5.72 -21.88
CA ASN A 181 8.00 -5.72 -21.05
C ASN A 181 8.84 -4.43 -21.08
N GLU A 182 8.32 -3.35 -21.65
CA GLU A 182 8.97 -2.04 -21.58
C GLU A 182 8.81 -1.43 -20.18
N HIS A 183 9.88 -0.80 -19.69
CA HIS A 183 9.88 -0.13 -18.40
C HIS A 183 9.22 1.23 -18.48
N VAL A 184 8.37 1.52 -17.51
CA VAL A 184 7.69 2.81 -17.37
C VAL A 184 7.82 3.32 -15.96
N TYR A 185 7.74 4.63 -15.82
CA TYR A 185 7.64 5.30 -14.53
C TYR A 185 6.26 5.90 -14.36
N PHE A 186 5.79 6.03 -13.13
CA PHE A 186 4.63 6.86 -12.86
C PHE A 186 4.78 7.55 -11.51
N ILE A 187 4.33 8.79 -11.45
CA ILE A 187 4.52 9.64 -10.29
C ILE A 187 3.15 10.04 -9.76
N GLY A 188 2.93 9.90 -8.46
CA GLY A 188 1.64 10.24 -7.87
C GLY A 188 1.68 10.47 -6.38
N ASN A 189 0.48 10.57 -5.82
CA ASN A 189 0.28 10.88 -4.41
C ASN A 189 -0.46 9.74 -3.66
N PRO A 190 0.07 8.50 -3.67
CA PRO A 190 -0.58 7.37 -3.03
C PRO A 190 -0.54 7.46 -1.52
N LEU A 191 -1.58 6.94 -0.85
CA LEU A 191 -1.58 6.72 0.61
C LEU A 191 -1.22 7.97 1.44
N ALA A 192 -1.62 9.17 0.98
CA ALA A 192 -1.30 10.47 1.58
C ALA A 192 0.18 10.89 1.56
N PHE A 193 1.05 10.15 0.86
CA PHE A 193 2.38 10.64 0.49
C PHE A 193 2.29 11.45 -0.80
N THR A 194 3.18 12.42 -0.97
CA THR A 194 3.21 13.30 -2.14
C THR A 194 4.42 13.04 -3.03
N GLY A 195 4.25 13.08 -4.35
CA GLY A 195 5.34 12.96 -5.31
C GLY A 195 6.11 11.64 -5.22
N ILE A 196 5.41 10.52 -5.00
CA ILE A 196 6.00 9.18 -5.01
C ILE A 196 6.25 8.77 -6.45
N ALA A 197 7.52 8.56 -6.79
CA ALA A 197 7.92 7.97 -8.05
C ALA A 197 7.89 6.45 -7.93
N ASN A 198 7.30 5.80 -8.93
CA ASN A 198 7.14 4.36 -9.02
C ASN A 198 7.68 3.88 -10.36
N GLU A 199 7.94 2.58 -10.43
CA GLU A 199 8.30 1.89 -11.66
C GLU A 199 7.30 0.76 -11.94
N GLY A 200 7.14 0.44 -13.21
CA GLY A 200 6.28 -0.62 -13.69
C GLY A 200 6.79 -1.18 -15.00
N THR A 201 6.14 -2.26 -15.43
CA THR A 201 6.44 -2.92 -16.70
C THR A 201 5.18 -3.04 -17.53
N LEU A 202 5.22 -2.63 -18.80
CA LEU A 202 4.07 -2.74 -19.70
C LEU A 202 3.71 -4.20 -19.98
N LEU A 203 2.41 -4.50 -19.96
CA LEU A 203 1.86 -5.81 -20.26
C LEU A 203 1.19 -5.80 -21.64
N GLU A 204 -0.13 -5.85 -21.69
CA GLU A 204 -0.94 -5.81 -22.92
C GLU A 204 -2.15 -4.89 -22.73
N SER A 205 -2.85 -4.59 -23.82
CA SER A 205 -4.09 -3.82 -23.75
C SER A 205 -5.27 -4.71 -23.35
N THR A 206 -6.31 -4.11 -22.78
CA THR A 206 -7.55 -4.79 -22.43
C THR A 206 -8.74 -3.85 -22.63
N TYR A 207 -9.90 -4.42 -22.93
CA TYR A 207 -11.15 -3.67 -22.98
C TYR A 207 -11.86 -3.74 -21.63
N LEU A 208 -12.51 -2.64 -21.26
CA LEU A 208 -13.46 -2.58 -20.15
C LEU A 208 -14.88 -2.64 -20.74
N GLU A 209 -15.83 -3.17 -19.97
CA GLU A 209 -17.19 -3.41 -20.45
C GLU A 209 -17.88 -2.13 -20.97
N ASP A 210 -17.64 -0.99 -20.33
CA ASP A 210 -18.30 0.28 -20.65
C ASP A 210 -17.45 1.22 -21.52
N TRP A 211 -16.26 0.79 -21.96
CA TRP A 211 -15.33 1.66 -22.68
C TRP A 211 -15.21 1.26 -24.14
N GLN A 212 -15.28 2.26 -25.03
CA GLN A 212 -15.11 2.06 -26.46
C GLN A 212 -13.64 1.87 -26.86
N GLU A 213 -12.72 2.46 -26.08
CA GLU A 213 -11.29 2.44 -26.35
C GLU A 213 -10.58 1.45 -25.40
N PRO A 214 -9.55 0.73 -25.88
CA PRO A 214 -8.77 -0.14 -25.01
C PRO A 214 -7.94 0.67 -24.02
N VAL A 215 -7.72 0.10 -22.83
CA VAL A 215 -6.78 0.61 -21.84
C VAL A 215 -5.53 -0.26 -21.82
N MET A 216 -4.44 0.28 -21.30
CA MET A 216 -3.18 -0.46 -21.16
C MET A 216 -3.03 -1.01 -19.74
N MET A 217 -2.42 -2.19 -19.65
CA MET A 217 -2.07 -2.81 -18.37
C MET A 217 -0.58 -2.67 -18.09
N MET A 218 -0.24 -2.48 -16.82
CA MET A 218 1.14 -2.54 -16.32
C MET A 218 1.22 -3.46 -15.10
N ASP A 219 2.34 -4.16 -14.97
CA ASP A 219 2.74 -4.78 -13.72
C ASP A 219 3.39 -3.71 -12.85
N ALA A 220 2.58 -3.14 -11.95
CA ALA A 220 3.03 -2.12 -11.02
C ALA A 220 2.10 -2.01 -9.81
N PRO A 221 2.66 -1.60 -8.65
CA PRO A 221 1.88 -1.40 -7.44
C PRO A 221 1.04 -0.10 -7.53
N VAL A 222 -0.26 -0.21 -7.87
CA VAL A 222 -1.21 0.92 -7.95
C VAL A 222 -2.16 0.95 -6.75
N TYR A 223 -2.29 2.12 -6.12
CA TYR A 223 -3.11 2.35 -4.91
C TYR A 223 -3.95 3.62 -5.04
N ARG A 224 -4.89 3.79 -4.10
CA ARG A 224 -5.68 5.01 -3.97
C ARG A 224 -4.75 6.23 -3.86
N GLY A 225 -5.01 7.23 -4.70
CA GLY A 225 -4.17 8.43 -4.87
C GLY A 225 -3.34 8.45 -6.16
N ASN A 226 -3.10 7.30 -6.80
CA ASN A 226 -2.43 7.25 -8.11
C ASN A 226 -3.36 7.58 -9.29
N SER A 227 -4.68 7.64 -9.08
CA SER A 227 -5.61 8.09 -10.12
C SER A 227 -5.20 9.48 -10.60
N GLY A 228 -4.98 9.60 -11.91
CA GLY A 228 -4.53 10.80 -12.62
C GLY A 228 -3.01 10.94 -12.70
N SER A 229 -2.23 9.95 -12.23
CA SER A 229 -0.77 9.93 -12.37
C SER A 229 -0.34 9.78 -13.83
N PRO A 230 0.65 10.57 -14.30
CA PRO A 230 1.24 10.36 -15.61
C PRO A 230 2.07 9.07 -15.61
N VAL A 231 1.92 8.28 -16.67
CA VAL A 231 2.80 7.17 -17.03
C VAL A 231 3.81 7.69 -18.03
N ILE A 232 5.10 7.58 -17.72
CA ILE A 232 6.21 8.20 -18.42
C ILE A 232 7.12 7.11 -18.98
N ASN A 233 7.46 7.21 -20.26
CA ASN A 233 8.39 6.29 -20.92
C ASN A 233 9.87 6.64 -20.62
N ALA A 234 10.79 5.89 -21.21
CA ALA A 234 12.23 6.13 -21.05
C ALA A 234 12.70 7.47 -21.63
N ASP A 235 11.96 8.04 -22.60
CA ASP A 235 12.25 9.32 -23.25
C ASP A 235 11.74 10.53 -22.45
N GLY A 236 11.08 10.30 -21.30
CA GLY A 236 10.54 11.38 -20.46
C GLY A 236 9.19 11.91 -20.92
N GLU A 237 8.54 11.23 -21.86
CA GLU A 237 7.24 11.62 -22.41
C GLU A 237 6.11 10.85 -21.72
N VAL A 238 4.98 11.52 -21.52
CA VAL A 238 3.77 10.91 -20.98
C VAL A 238 3.13 10.04 -22.06
N ILE A 239 3.01 8.75 -21.78
CA ILE A 239 2.35 7.75 -22.64
C ILE A 239 0.99 7.31 -22.09
N GLY A 240 0.59 7.76 -20.90
CA GLY A 240 -0.73 7.44 -20.37
C GLY A 240 -1.05 8.02 -19.00
N ILE A 241 -2.26 7.73 -18.52
CA ILE A 241 -2.81 8.26 -17.27
C ILE A 241 -3.37 7.11 -16.43
N VAL A 242 -2.79 6.85 -15.26
CA VAL A 242 -3.26 5.79 -14.34
C VAL A 242 -4.68 6.13 -13.85
N PHE A 243 -5.59 5.17 -13.84
CA PHE A 243 -6.96 5.39 -13.36
C PHE A 243 -7.50 4.29 -12.44
N ALA A 244 -7.03 3.05 -12.57
CA ALA A 244 -7.57 1.93 -11.81
C ALA A 244 -6.57 0.79 -11.61
N THR A 245 -7.02 -0.23 -10.87
CA THR A 245 -6.39 -1.54 -10.79
C THR A 245 -7.42 -2.61 -11.08
N ALA A 246 -6.99 -3.72 -11.70
CA ALA A 246 -7.85 -4.87 -11.97
C ALA A 246 -7.15 -6.18 -11.63
N LYS A 247 -7.92 -7.24 -11.43
CA LYS A 247 -7.40 -8.61 -11.43
C LYS A 247 -7.57 -9.19 -12.84
N LYS A 248 -6.47 -9.61 -13.45
CA LYS A 248 -6.42 -10.15 -14.82
C LYS A 248 -5.54 -11.39 -14.82
N ASP A 249 -6.09 -12.53 -15.20
CA ASP A 249 -5.30 -13.74 -15.41
C ASP A 249 -4.55 -13.63 -16.74
N PRO A 250 -3.27 -14.04 -16.83
CA PRO A 250 -2.48 -14.74 -15.80
C PRO A 250 -1.67 -13.81 -14.85
N TYR A 251 -1.82 -12.49 -14.95
CA TYR A 251 -0.96 -11.50 -14.28
C TYR A 251 -1.32 -11.20 -12.81
N GLY A 252 -2.50 -11.62 -12.34
CA GLY A 252 -2.97 -11.26 -11.01
C GLY A 252 -3.43 -9.80 -10.95
N ARG A 253 -2.95 -9.01 -9.97
CA ARG A 253 -3.34 -7.60 -9.84
C ARG A 253 -2.46 -6.72 -10.73
N VAL A 254 -3.08 -5.99 -11.64
CA VAL A 254 -2.40 -5.08 -12.58
C VAL A 254 -2.84 -3.63 -12.36
N GLY A 255 -1.97 -2.69 -12.70
CA GLY A 255 -2.32 -1.29 -12.87
C GLY A 255 -2.93 -1.06 -14.25
N LEU A 256 -3.95 -0.20 -14.34
CA LEU A 256 -4.57 0.19 -15.59
C LEU A 256 -4.34 1.69 -15.86
N PHE A 257 -4.01 2.01 -17.10
CA PHE A 257 -3.86 3.39 -17.54
C PHE A 257 -4.52 3.66 -18.90
N ILE A 258 -5.00 4.88 -19.06
CA ILE A 258 -5.61 5.41 -20.28
C ILE A 258 -4.47 5.79 -21.23
N PRO A 259 -4.43 5.29 -22.48
CA PRO A 259 -3.43 5.68 -23.47
C PRO A 259 -3.46 7.20 -23.73
N VAL A 260 -2.30 7.82 -23.93
CA VAL A 260 -2.20 9.27 -24.12
C VAL A 260 -2.91 9.75 -25.40
N GLU A 261 -3.10 8.87 -26.39
CA GLU A 261 -3.81 9.18 -27.64
C GLU A 261 -5.27 9.57 -27.39
N VAL A 262 -5.90 9.05 -26.34
CA VAL A 262 -7.25 9.45 -25.93
C VAL A 262 -7.26 10.93 -25.54
N LEU A 263 -6.29 11.35 -24.74
CA LEU A 263 -6.09 12.75 -24.35
C LEU A 263 -5.72 13.62 -25.56
N GLN A 264 -4.86 13.18 -26.46
CA GLN A 264 -4.50 13.94 -27.65
C GLN A 264 -5.69 14.19 -28.57
N ARG A 265 -6.59 13.20 -28.69
CA ARG A 265 -7.83 13.36 -29.47
C ARG A 265 -8.79 14.36 -28.83
N ILE A 266 -8.80 14.43 -27.50
CA ILE A 266 -9.55 15.44 -26.75
C ILE A 266 -8.98 16.84 -27.03
N LEU A 267 -7.65 17.02 -26.93
CA LEU A 267 -6.98 18.31 -27.09
C LEU A 267 -6.96 18.85 -28.52
N SER A 268 -7.27 18.01 -29.52
CA SER A 268 -7.27 18.39 -30.94
C SER A 268 -8.65 18.73 -31.50
N LYS A 269 -9.70 18.67 -30.68
CA LYS A 269 -11.06 19.13 -31.03
C LYS A 269 -11.15 20.65 -30.96
#